data_AF-A0A2V5X1K7-F1
#
_entry.id   AF-A0A2V5X1K7-F1
#
_cell.length_a   1.000
_cell.length_b   1.000
_cell.length_c   1.000
_cell.angle_alpha   90.00
_cell.angle_beta   90.00
_cell.angle_gamma   90.00
#
_symmetry.space_group_name_H-M   'P 1'
#
loop_
_entity.id
_entity.type
_entity.pdbx_description
1 polymer ?
#
loop_
_entity_poly.entity_id
_entity_poly.type
_entity_poly.pdbx_seq_one_letter_code
_entity_poly.pdbx_strand_id
1 'polypeptide(L)'
;MDSDPPLSSLPALLRELDNRQEDIEHGSVAVSHESEWCMSVSPGDYVVFEHLERGGERHMHAVPDAKIIELWSRLARGDIAGIESEPWRPGYR
;
A
#
# COMPACT_ATOMS: atom_id res chain seq x y z
N MET A 1 -19.49 3.31 -6.17
CA MET A 1 -19.09 4.66 -5.73
C MET A 1 -17.61 4.58 -5.51
N ASP A 2 -16.83 4.91 -6.53
CA ASP A 2 -15.39 5.12 -6.44
C ASP A 2 -15.19 6.45 -5.71
N SER A 3 -15.11 6.38 -4.39
CA SER A 3 -14.72 7.54 -3.61
C SER A 3 -13.20 7.54 -3.61
N ASP A 4 -12.58 8.33 -4.48
CA ASP A 4 -11.18 8.74 -4.34
C ASP A 4 -11.07 9.51 -3.01
N PRO A 5 -10.64 8.85 -1.92
CA PRO A 5 -10.68 9.48 -0.62
C PRO A 5 -9.53 10.49 -0.57
N PRO A 6 -9.75 11.67 0.04
CA PRO A 6 -8.72 12.70 0.07
C PRO A 6 -7.45 12.16 0.71
N LEU A 7 -6.26 12.49 0.18
CA LEU A 7 -4.96 12.01 0.70
C LEU A 7 -4.78 12.19 2.21
N SER A 8 -5.48 13.16 2.82
CA SER A 8 -5.53 13.37 4.26
C SER A 8 -6.13 12.20 5.07
N SER A 9 -6.84 11.27 4.44
CA SER A 9 -7.39 10.07 5.10
C SER A 9 -6.43 8.89 5.13
N LEU A 10 -5.32 8.92 4.38
CA LEU A 10 -4.33 7.84 4.33
C LEU A 10 -3.75 7.48 5.72
N PRO A 11 -3.42 8.43 6.61
CA PRO A 11 -2.98 8.08 7.96
C PRO A 11 -4.07 7.37 8.78
N ALA A 12 -5.34 7.70 8.55
CA ALA A 12 -6.45 7.03 9.24
C ALA A 12 -6.65 5.60 8.72
N LEU A 13 -6.49 5.39 7.40
CA LEU A 13 -6.49 4.05 6.79
C LEU A 13 -5.39 3.16 7.36
N LEU A 14 -4.16 3.68 7.51
CA LEU A 14 -3.06 2.92 8.11
C LEU A 14 -3.37 2.50 9.55
N ARG A 15 -3.94 3.41 10.34
CA ARG A 15 -4.36 3.16 11.73
C ARG A 15 -5.47 2.12 11.89
N GLU A 16 -6.17 1.75 10.81
CA GLU A 16 -7.10 0.63 10.86
C GLU A 16 -6.37 -0.68 11.17
N LEU A 17 -5.08 -0.81 10.83
CA LEU A 17 -4.27 -1.98 11.17
C LEU A 17 -4.02 -2.12 12.68
N ASP A 18 -3.92 -1.00 13.42
CA ASP A 18 -3.67 -1.02 14.87
C ASP A 18 -4.78 -1.73 15.64
N ASN A 19 -6.03 -1.55 15.18
CA ASN A 19 -7.22 -2.12 15.84
C ASN A 19 -7.54 -3.55 15.38
N ARG A 20 -6.77 -4.10 14.43
CA ARG A 20 -7.03 -5.41 13.79
C ARG A 20 -6.01 -6.49 14.19
N GLN A 21 -5.21 -6.26 15.23
CA GLN A 21 -4.23 -7.27 15.72
C GLN A 21 -4.87 -8.61 16.12
N GLU A 22 -6.15 -8.62 16.49
CA GLU A 22 -6.89 -9.82 16.91
C GLU A 22 -7.74 -10.44 15.77
N ASP A 23 -7.87 -9.74 14.63
CA ASP A 23 -8.70 -10.14 13.49
C ASP A 23 -7.83 -10.79 12.40
N ILE A 24 -7.70 -12.11 12.52
CA ILE A 24 -6.95 -12.99 11.63
C ILE A 24 -7.56 -13.15 10.23
N GLU A 25 -8.80 -12.69 9.97
CA GLU A 25 -9.46 -12.90 8.68
C GLU A 25 -9.19 -11.79 7.65
N HIS A 26 -8.84 -10.56 8.04
CA HIS A 26 -8.60 -9.46 7.08
C HIS A 26 -7.46 -8.50 7.50
N GLY A 27 -6.23 -9.02 7.50
CA GLY A 27 -5.01 -8.35 7.95
C GLY A 27 -4.31 -7.45 6.92
N SER A 28 -5.04 -6.69 6.10
CA SER A 28 -4.40 -5.64 5.28
C SER A 28 -5.34 -4.49 4.94
N VAL A 29 -4.74 -3.34 4.64
CA VAL A 29 -5.38 -2.17 4.04
C VAL A 29 -4.67 -1.84 2.74
N ALA A 30 -5.40 -1.35 1.74
CA ALA A 30 -4.84 -1.14 0.42
C ALA A 30 -5.34 0.16 -0.23
N VAL A 31 -4.48 0.73 -1.06
CA VAL A 31 -4.80 1.84 -1.98
C VAL A 31 -4.62 1.33 -3.40
N SER A 32 -5.62 1.52 -4.24
CA SER A 32 -5.57 1.22 -5.68
C SER A 32 -5.69 2.49 -6.51
N HIS A 33 -5.11 2.48 -7.69
CA HIS A 33 -5.20 3.55 -8.68
C HIS A 33 -5.94 3.06 -9.94
N GLU A 34 -6.53 3.97 -10.71
CA GLU A 34 -7.27 3.67 -11.95
C GLU A 34 -6.45 2.92 -13.01
N SER A 35 -5.12 2.99 -12.90
CA SER A 35 -4.17 2.25 -13.73
C SER A 35 -3.90 0.81 -13.25
N GLU A 36 -4.74 0.26 -12.39
CA GLU A 36 -4.68 -1.12 -11.88
C GLU A 36 -3.46 -1.44 -11.01
N TRP A 37 -2.72 -0.43 -10.59
CA TRP A 37 -1.70 -0.56 -9.56
C TRP A 37 -2.35 -0.54 -8.18
N CYS A 38 -1.93 -1.47 -7.33
CA CYS A 38 -2.41 -1.63 -5.97
C CYS A 38 -1.22 -1.65 -5.01
N MET A 39 -1.38 -1.01 -3.85
CA MET A 39 -0.44 -1.08 -2.75
C MET A 39 -1.15 -1.48 -1.47
N SER A 40 -0.85 -2.68 -0.96
CA SER A 40 -1.39 -3.19 0.29
C SER A 40 -0.36 -3.16 1.40
N VAL A 41 -0.85 -2.99 2.63
CA VAL A 41 -0.05 -2.97 3.86
C VAL A 41 -0.67 -3.91 4.86
N SER A 42 0.15 -4.81 5.40
CA SER A 42 -0.22 -5.76 6.44
C SER A 42 0.47 -5.44 7.77
N PRO A 43 -0.03 -5.97 8.91
CA PRO A 43 0.63 -5.86 10.21
C PRO A 43 2.12 -6.25 10.15
N GLY A 44 2.95 -5.53 10.91
CA GLY A 44 4.40 -5.68 10.85
C GLY A 44 5.05 -4.92 9.70
N ASP A 45 4.38 -3.87 9.20
CA ASP A 45 4.89 -2.91 8.22
C ASP A 45 5.37 -3.57 6.93
N TYR A 46 4.62 -4.59 6.51
CA TYR A 46 4.84 -5.31 5.27
C TYR A 46 4.02 -4.66 4.16
N VAL A 47 4.71 -4.12 3.16
CA VAL A 47 4.11 -3.40 2.04
C VAL A 47 4.27 -4.23 0.78
N VAL A 48 3.18 -4.46 0.06
CA VAL A 48 3.17 -5.08 -1.27
C VAL A 48 2.73 -4.04 -2.29
N PHE A 49 3.40 -4.01 -3.43
CA PHE A 49 3.01 -3.24 -4.60
C PHE A 49 2.91 -4.15 -5.81
N GLU A 50 1.79 -4.11 -6.51
CA GLU A 50 1.52 -5.02 -7.63
C GLU A 50 0.59 -4.40 -8.65
N HIS A 51 0.70 -4.86 -9.89
CA HIS A 51 -0.27 -4.56 -10.93
C HIS A 51 -1.27 -5.72 -11.00
N LEU A 52 -2.55 -5.43 -10.81
CA LEU A 52 -3.59 -6.45 -10.62
C LEU A 52 -3.75 -7.38 -11.83
N GLU A 53 -3.53 -6.88 -13.05
CA GLU A 53 -3.61 -7.70 -14.27
C GLU A 53 -2.27 -8.23 -14.81
N ARG A 54 -1.16 -7.53 -14.56
CA ARG A 54 0.13 -7.80 -15.23
C ARG A 54 1.10 -8.61 -14.37
N GLY A 55 0.84 -8.72 -13.07
CA GLY A 55 1.79 -9.28 -12.11
C GLY A 55 3.00 -8.37 -11.91
N GLY A 56 4.11 -8.94 -11.43
CA GLY A 56 5.31 -8.16 -11.10
C GLY A 56 5.25 -7.58 -9.69
N GLU A 57 4.60 -8.33 -8.80
CA GLU A 57 4.52 -8.07 -7.38
C GLU A 57 5.91 -7.87 -6.76
N ARG A 58 5.96 -6.93 -5.83
CA ARG A 58 7.18 -6.58 -5.12
C ARG A 58 6.83 -6.06 -3.75
N HIS A 59 7.75 -6.21 -2.81
CA HIS A 59 7.47 -5.92 -1.41
C HIS A 59 8.62 -5.21 -0.69
N MET A 60 8.28 -4.64 0.46
CA MET A 60 9.21 -4.13 1.46
C MET A 60 8.74 -4.56 2.86
N HIS A 61 9.69 -4.71 3.79
CA HIS A 61 9.43 -5.03 5.19
C HIS A 61 9.89 -3.89 6.10
N ALA A 62 9.29 -3.80 7.29
CA ALA A 62 9.67 -2.82 8.31
C ALA A 62 9.65 -1.37 7.76
N VAL A 63 8.67 -1.06 6.92
CA VAL A 63 8.54 0.26 6.29
C VAL A 63 7.90 1.23 7.29
N PRO A 64 8.54 2.34 7.65
CA PRO A 64 7.96 3.29 8.60
C PRO A 64 6.62 3.87 8.10
N ASP A 65 5.67 4.12 8.99
CA ASP A 65 4.36 4.72 8.68
C ASP A 65 4.44 5.93 7.76
N ALA A 66 5.36 6.85 8.03
CA ALA A 66 5.56 8.06 7.24
C ALA A 66 5.91 7.73 5.77
N LYS A 67 6.69 6.66 5.56
CA LYS A 67 7.06 6.17 4.22
C LYS A 67 5.87 5.47 3.56
N ILE A 68 5.10 4.69 4.31
CA ILE A 68 3.86 4.07 3.80
C ILE A 68 2.89 5.14 3.27
N ILE A 69 2.65 6.18 4.07
CA ILE A 69 1.77 7.30 3.70
C ILE A 69 2.32 8.06 2.48
N GLU A 70 3.64 8.25 2.39
CA GLU A 70 4.28 8.84 1.21
C GLU A 70 4.03 8.00 -0.06
N LEU A 71 4.24 6.69 0.02
CA LEU A 71 4.08 5.78 -1.11
C LEU A 71 2.62 5.70 -1.58
N TRP A 72 1.67 5.60 -0.66
CA TRP A 72 0.24 5.69 -0.99
C TRP A 72 -0.12 7.03 -1.61
N SER A 73 0.44 8.14 -1.11
CA SER A 73 0.20 9.47 -1.69
C SER A 73 0.74 9.59 -3.12
N ARG A 74 1.87 8.96 -3.41
CA ARG A 74 2.42 8.86 -4.77
C ARG A 74 1.51 8.02 -5.67
N LEU A 75 1.02 6.89 -5.17
CA LEU A 75 0.15 5.99 -5.95
C LEU A 75 -1.18 6.68 -6.31
N ALA A 76 -1.82 7.32 -5.34
CA ALA A 76 -3.04 8.08 -5.55
C ALA A 76 -2.86 9.28 -6.52
N ARG A 77 -1.62 9.74 -6.73
CA ARG A 77 -1.30 10.78 -7.73
C ARG A 77 -0.85 10.22 -9.09
N GLY A 78 -0.78 8.89 -9.22
CA GLY A 78 -0.26 8.24 -10.41
C GLY A 78 1.26 8.30 -10.58
N ASP A 79 2.03 8.64 -9.53
CA ASP A 79 3.50 8.65 -9.56
C ASP A 79 4.08 7.24 -9.40
N ILE A 80 3.86 6.40 -10.43
CA ILE A 80 4.35 5.02 -10.45
C ILE A 80 5.88 4.97 -10.56
N ALA A 81 6.47 5.86 -11.36
CA ALA A 81 7.92 5.92 -11.55
C ALA A 81 8.66 6.25 -10.24
N GLY A 82 8.11 7.17 -9.44
CA GLY A 82 8.65 7.48 -8.12
C GLY A 82 8.56 6.29 -7.16
N ILE A 83 7.45 5.56 -7.18
CA ILE A 83 7.30 4.32 -6.41
C ILE A 83 8.30 3.27 -6.86
N GLU A 84 8.48 3.07 -8.17
CA GLU A 84 9.40 2.08 -8.76
C GLU A 84 10.86 2.28 -8.36
N SER A 85 11.25 3.50 -8.02
CA SER A 85 12.63 3.83 -7.63
C SER A 85 13.04 3.38 -6.22
N GLU A 86 12.09 2.90 -5.42
CA GLU A 86 12.31 2.45 -4.05
C GLU A 86 12.99 1.06 -3.99
N PRO A 87 13.61 0.68 -2.85
CA PRO A 87 14.39 -0.57 -2.73
C PRO A 87 13.49 -1.81 -2.57
N TRP A 88 12.59 -2.02 -3.53
CA TRP A 88 11.68 -3.16 -3.57
C TRP A 88 12.43 -4.48 -3.71
N ARG A 89 11.87 -5.52 -3.08
CA ARG A 89 12.23 -6.92 -3.30
C ARG A 89 11.21 -7.56 -4.23
N PRO A 90 11.63 -8.39 -5.19
CA PRO A 90 10.69 -9.07 -6.09
C PRO A 90 9.86 -10.11 -5.33
N GLY A 91 8.63 -10.37 -5.79
CA GLY A 91 7.75 -11.37 -5.20
C GLY A 91 7.03 -10.88 -3.93
N TYR A 92 6.43 -11.81 -3.21
CA TYR A 92 5.76 -11.58 -1.92
C TYR A 92 6.61 -12.02 -0.69
N ARG A 93 7.91 -12.32 -0.85
CA ARG A 93 8.77 -12.88 0.21
C ARG A 93 10.23 -12.52 0.07
#